data_AF-A0A6P4FDJ9-F1
#
_entry.id   AF-A0A6P4FDJ9-F1
#
_cell.length_a   1.000
_cell.length_b   1.000
_cell.length_c   1.000
_cell.angle_alpha   90.00
_cell.angle_beta   90.00
_cell.angle_gamma   90.00
#
_symmetry.space_group_name_H-M   'P 1'
#
loop_
_entity.id
_entity.type
_entity.pdbx_description
1 polymer ?
#
loop_
_entity_poly.entity_id
_entity_poly.type
_entity_poly.pdbx_seq_one_letter_code
_entity_poly.pdbx_strand_id
1 'polypeptide(L)'
;MDIFESCCRTCGNECLESLGIYEESVQALDKMVPIAEMLAACLPASLPALEQADDYPKQICRICVKKLSMAYEFSHQWLGAHSEFNVALKFEQRRKRSLASRSKSQSQAKCHEVKSRDEQLPTETADAVPLKIEPAVAVASATVEITNGSDSRPGFKCGICNESFHTEKACKFHFKFSHKEQ
;
A
#
# COMPACT_ATOMS: atom_id res chain seq x y z
N MET A 1 -27.95 15.34 27.11
CA MET A 1 -27.49 14.16 26.37
C MET A 1 -26.84 14.69 25.13
N ASP A 2 -25.54 14.44 24.99
CA ASP A 2 -24.82 14.85 23.79
C ASP A 2 -25.32 13.99 22.64
N ILE A 3 -25.78 14.64 21.57
CA ILE A 3 -26.44 13.99 20.41
C ILE A 3 -25.49 12.99 19.72
N PHE A 4 -24.19 13.09 20.01
CA PHE A 4 -23.12 12.28 19.44
C PHE A 4 -22.58 11.20 20.39
N GLU A 5 -23.03 11.13 21.64
CA GLU A 5 -22.61 10.11 22.62
C GLU A 5 -23.01 8.69 22.23
N SER A 6 -23.84 8.51 21.20
CA SER A 6 -24.19 7.19 20.66
C SER A 6 -23.69 6.97 19.24
N CYS A 7 -23.07 7.96 18.59
CA CYS A 7 -22.68 7.86 17.18
C CYS A 7 -21.23 7.40 17.00
N CYS A 8 -21.01 6.46 16.08
CA CYS A 8 -19.65 6.07 15.68
C CYS A 8 -19.01 7.14 14.79
N ARG A 9 -17.83 7.65 15.18
CA ARG A 9 -17.03 8.63 14.43
C ARG A 9 -16.73 8.21 12.99
N THR A 10 -16.57 6.91 12.75
CA THR A 10 -16.15 6.38 11.45
C THR A 10 -17.33 6.13 10.49
N CYS A 11 -18.42 5.55 10.98
CA CYS A 11 -19.54 5.15 10.11
C CYS A 11 -20.80 6.01 10.29
N GLY A 12 -20.84 6.90 11.28
CA GLY A 12 -21.97 7.78 11.57
C GLY A 12 -23.22 7.08 12.09
N ASN A 13 -23.18 5.76 12.33
CA ASN A 13 -24.31 5.02 12.85
C ASN A 13 -24.37 5.10 14.38
N GLU A 14 -25.59 5.12 14.90
CA GLU A 14 -25.86 4.95 16.32
C GLU A 14 -25.50 3.54 16.80
N CYS A 15 -24.82 3.43 17.93
CA CYS A 15 -24.23 2.22 18.46
C CYS A 15 -24.45 2.13 19.97
N LEU A 16 -24.99 1.00 20.44
CA LEU A 16 -25.21 0.72 21.87
C LEU A 16 -23.93 0.30 22.60
N GLU A 17 -22.98 -0.28 21.87
CA GLU A 17 -21.69 -0.75 22.39
C GLU A 17 -20.55 -0.10 21.61
N SER A 18 -20.31 1.16 21.92
CA SER A 18 -19.20 1.94 21.40
C SER A 18 -18.03 1.95 22.36
N LEU A 19 -16.88 2.28 21.81
CA LEU A 19 -15.59 2.35 22.47
C LEU A 19 -15.06 3.80 22.42
N GLY A 20 -14.46 4.27 23.52
CA GLY A 20 -13.90 5.61 23.65
C GLY A 20 -12.58 5.74 22.89
N ILE A 21 -12.53 6.67 21.92
CA ILE A 21 -11.37 6.80 21.01
C ILE A 21 -10.10 7.20 21.77
N TYR A 22 -10.22 7.99 22.83
CA TYR A 22 -9.08 8.56 23.55
C TYR A 22 -8.76 7.82 24.85
N GLU A 23 -9.69 7.01 25.35
CA GLU A 23 -9.60 6.33 26.63
C GLU A 23 -9.24 4.85 26.49
N GLU A 24 -9.62 4.20 25.39
CA GLU A 24 -9.53 2.76 25.25
C GLU A 24 -8.42 2.30 24.31
N SER A 25 -7.93 1.09 24.60
CA SER A 25 -6.92 0.40 23.81
C SER A 25 -7.44 -0.95 23.36
N VAL A 26 -6.95 -1.41 22.20
CA VAL A 26 -7.39 -2.65 21.55
C VAL A 26 -6.15 -3.49 21.23
N GLN A 27 -6.27 -4.80 21.37
CA GLN A 27 -5.21 -5.74 21.01
C GLN A 27 -4.96 -5.71 19.48
N ALA A 28 -3.72 -5.43 19.06
CA ALA A 28 -3.25 -5.50 17.68
C ALA A 28 -1.74 -5.79 17.67
N LEU A 29 -1.25 -6.62 16.75
CA LEU A 29 0.18 -7.01 16.69
C LEU A 29 0.73 -7.53 18.05
N ASP A 30 -0.05 -8.35 18.74
CA ASP A 30 0.29 -8.91 20.06
C ASP A 30 0.52 -7.89 21.19
N LYS A 31 0.09 -6.63 21.01
CA LYS A 31 0.13 -5.59 22.05
C LYS A 31 -1.21 -4.84 22.14
N MET A 32 -1.44 -4.17 23.28
CA MET A 32 -2.54 -3.21 23.41
C MET A 32 -2.13 -1.88 22.77
N VAL A 33 -2.93 -1.38 21.82
CA VAL A 33 -2.68 -0.13 21.10
C VAL A 33 -3.85 0.82 21.32
N PRO A 34 -3.61 2.10 21.67
CA PRO A 34 -4.67 3.11 21.78
C PRO A 34 -5.44 3.28 20.47
N ILE A 35 -6.77 3.38 20.55
CA ILE A 35 -7.63 3.55 19.36
C ILE A 35 -7.25 4.82 18.57
N ALA A 36 -6.97 5.93 19.27
CA ALA A 36 -6.50 7.17 18.66
C ALA A 36 -5.20 6.99 17.86
N GLU A 37 -4.24 6.21 18.37
CA GLU A 37 -2.98 5.90 17.66
C GLU A 37 -3.26 5.12 16.38
N MET A 38 -4.13 4.10 16.45
CA MET A 38 -4.50 3.29 15.28
C MET A 38 -5.17 4.14 14.20
N LEU A 39 -6.08 5.04 14.58
CA LEU A 39 -6.72 5.98 13.64
C LEU A 39 -5.67 6.90 13.00
N ALA A 40 -4.80 7.52 13.79
CA ALA A 40 -3.76 8.41 13.29
C ALA A 40 -2.81 7.72 12.31
N ALA A 41 -2.46 6.45 12.57
CA ALA A 41 -1.58 5.67 11.70
C ALA A 41 -2.24 5.24 10.37
N CYS A 42 -3.57 5.05 10.36
CA CYS A 42 -4.30 4.54 9.19
C CYS A 42 -4.93 5.63 8.33
N LEU A 43 -5.08 6.86 8.83
CA LEU A 43 -5.66 7.96 8.08
C LEU A 43 -4.63 8.62 7.14
N PRO A 44 -5.04 9.04 5.93
CA PRO A 44 -4.16 9.80 5.05
C PRO A 44 -3.69 11.10 5.69
N ALA A 45 -2.44 11.49 5.45
CA ALA A 45 -1.86 12.75 5.92
C ALA A 45 -2.56 14.02 5.38
N SER A 46 -3.41 13.86 4.35
CA SER A 46 -4.24 14.95 3.83
C SER A 46 -5.43 15.29 4.72
N LEU A 47 -5.76 14.44 5.69
CA LEU A 47 -6.84 14.71 6.65
C LEU A 47 -6.29 15.47 7.87
N PRO A 48 -7.12 16.33 8.50
CA PRO A 48 -6.76 16.96 9.76
C PRO A 48 -6.41 15.93 10.83
N ALA A 49 -5.52 16.30 11.73
CA ALA A 49 -5.21 15.49 12.91
C ALA A 49 -6.47 15.26 13.76
N LEU A 50 -6.48 14.13 14.45
CA LEU A 50 -7.59 13.75 15.33
C LEU A 50 -7.45 14.52 16.66
N GLU A 51 -8.36 15.45 16.91
CA GLU A 51 -8.32 16.35 18.08
C GLU A 51 -9.41 16.01 19.09
N GLN A 52 -9.02 15.83 20.36
CA GLN A 52 -9.99 15.53 21.42
C GLN A 52 -11.02 16.65 21.63
N ALA A 53 -10.64 17.90 21.36
CA ALA A 53 -11.50 19.07 21.50
C ALA A 53 -12.46 19.32 20.32
N ASP A 54 -12.42 18.51 19.24
CA ASP A 54 -13.30 18.74 18.08
C ASP A 54 -14.79 18.43 18.36
N ASP A 55 -15.69 18.90 17.49
CA ASP A 55 -17.14 18.75 17.72
C ASP A 55 -17.71 17.42 17.21
N TYR A 56 -16.89 16.47 16.71
CA TYR A 56 -17.43 15.21 16.20
C TYR A 56 -17.35 14.07 17.23
N PRO A 57 -18.02 12.92 16.97
CA PRO A 57 -18.12 11.86 17.96
C PRO A 57 -16.76 11.39 18.48
N LYS A 58 -16.71 11.12 19.79
CA LYS A 58 -15.52 10.62 20.51
C LYS A 58 -15.52 9.11 20.66
N GLN A 59 -16.45 8.46 19.98
CA GLN A 59 -16.73 7.05 20.10
C GLN A 59 -16.58 6.32 18.76
N ILE A 60 -16.21 5.05 18.80
CA ILE A 60 -16.10 4.18 17.64
C ILE A 60 -16.80 2.85 17.92
N CYS A 61 -17.55 2.32 16.96
CA CYS A 61 -18.23 1.05 17.16
C CYS A 61 -17.27 -0.14 17.02
N ARG A 62 -17.60 -1.26 17.68
CA ARG A 62 -16.80 -2.50 17.63
C ARG A 62 -16.54 -3.01 16.20
N ILE A 63 -17.48 -2.79 15.27
CA ILE A 63 -17.32 -3.18 13.86
C ILE A 63 -16.23 -2.33 13.19
N CYS A 64 -16.25 -1.02 13.42
CA CYS A 64 -15.24 -0.10 12.89
C CYS A 64 -13.87 -0.34 13.54
N VAL A 65 -13.82 -0.66 14.83
CA VAL A 65 -12.59 -1.07 15.51
C VAL A 65 -12.00 -2.33 14.89
N LYS A 66 -12.79 -3.38 14.65
CA LYS A 66 -12.29 -4.61 13.97
C LYS A 66 -11.69 -4.30 12.59
N LYS A 67 -12.34 -3.43 11.81
CA LYS A 67 -11.83 -2.99 10.50
C LYS A 67 -10.54 -2.18 10.64
N LEU A 68 -10.47 -1.32 11.65
CA LEU A 68 -9.30 -0.52 11.96
C LEU A 68 -8.11 -1.40 12.37
N SER A 69 -8.31 -2.42 13.21
CA SER A 69 -7.28 -3.39 13.58
C SER A 69 -6.69 -4.08 12.35
N MET A 70 -7.53 -4.58 11.44
CA MET A 70 -7.05 -5.19 10.19
C MET A 70 -6.23 -4.21 9.34
N ALA A 71 -6.69 -2.96 9.21
CA ALA A 71 -5.98 -1.94 8.44
C ALA A 71 -4.62 -1.56 9.07
N TYR A 72 -4.57 -1.43 10.40
CA TYR A 72 -3.38 -1.11 11.16
C TYR A 72 -2.32 -2.22 11.06
N GLU A 73 -2.73 -3.48 11.23
CA GLU A 73 -1.82 -4.62 11.13
C GLU A 73 -1.25 -4.74 9.72
N PHE A 74 -2.11 -4.61 8.70
CA PHE A 74 -1.68 -4.62 7.31
C PHE A 74 -0.69 -3.49 7.01
N SER A 75 -0.96 -2.26 7.44
CA SER A 75 -0.10 -1.12 7.15
C SER A 75 1.28 -1.29 7.78
N HIS A 76 1.35 -1.77 9.02
CA HIS A 76 2.60 -2.04 9.72
C HIS A 76 3.41 -3.15 9.07
N GLN A 77 2.77 -4.26 8.73
CA GLN A 77 3.44 -5.37 8.04
C GLN A 77 3.95 -4.95 6.66
N TRP A 78 3.14 -4.22 5.89
CA TRP A 78 3.51 -3.70 4.59
C TRP A 78 4.72 -2.75 4.67
N LEU A 79 4.69 -1.78 5.58
CA LEU A 79 5.80 -0.83 5.76
C LEU A 79 7.07 -1.53 6.21
N GLY A 80 6.96 -2.51 7.12
CA GLY A 80 8.07 -3.37 7.55
C GLY A 80 8.69 -4.10 6.36
N ALA A 81 7.90 -4.89 5.63
CA ALA A 81 8.36 -5.65 4.47
C ALA A 81 8.92 -4.75 3.37
N HIS A 82 8.29 -3.60 3.10
CA HIS A 82 8.77 -2.64 2.12
C HIS A 82 10.15 -2.05 2.51
N SER A 83 10.36 -1.77 3.80
CA SER A 83 11.66 -1.29 4.28
C SER A 83 12.76 -2.35 4.14
N GLU A 84 12.47 -3.60 4.48
CA GLU A 84 13.39 -4.75 4.36
C GLU A 84 13.75 -5.02 2.89
N PHE A 85 12.76 -4.99 2.00
CA PHE A 85 12.96 -5.15 0.58
C PHE A 85 13.90 -4.08 0.01
N ASN A 86 13.72 -2.82 0.42
CA ASN A 86 14.60 -1.72 0.00
C ASN A 86 16.04 -1.88 0.51
N VAL A 87 16.22 -2.44 1.71
CA VAL A 87 17.56 -2.79 2.22
C VAL A 87 18.18 -3.92 1.40
N ALA A 88 17.42 -4.98 1.10
CA ALA A 88 17.87 -6.09 0.28
C ALA A 88 18.31 -5.65 -1.13
N LEU A 89 17.54 -4.76 -1.77
CA LEU A 89 17.89 -4.18 -3.08
C LEU A 89 19.23 -3.43 -3.05
N LYS A 90 19.50 -2.67 -1.99
CA LYS A 90 20.79 -1.96 -1.83
C LYS A 90 21.96 -2.94 -1.72
N PHE A 91 21.78 -4.07 -1.01
CA PHE A 91 22.80 -5.12 -0.94
C PHE A 91 23.02 -5.80 -2.30
N GLU A 92 21.96 -6.08 -3.05
CA GLU A 92 22.07 -6.67 -4.38
C GLU A 92 22.83 -5.75 -5.35
N GLN A 93 22.51 -4.45 -5.36
CA GLN A 93 23.23 -3.46 -6.16
C GLN A 93 24.72 -3.37 -5.79
N ARG A 94 25.04 -3.40 -4.49
CA ARG A 94 26.45 -3.44 -4.02
C ARG A 94 27.16 -4.71 -4.48
N ARG A 95 26.51 -5.87 -4.35
CA ARG A 95 27.05 -7.16 -4.82
C ARG A 95 27.34 -7.12 -6.33
N LYS A 96 26.40 -6.63 -7.16
CA LYS A 96 26.59 -6.47 -8.61
C LYS A 96 27.77 -5.55 -8.94
N ARG A 97 27.92 -4.41 -8.25
CA ARG A 97 29.09 -3.52 -8.41
C ARG A 97 30.41 -4.19 -8.03
N SER A 98 30.44 -4.96 -6.95
CA SER A 98 31.66 -5.67 -6.51
C SER A 98 32.09 -6.78 -7.47
N LEU A 99 31.14 -7.46 -8.12
CA LEU A 99 31.43 -8.46 -9.14
C LEU A 99 31.97 -7.79 -10.42
N ALA A 100 31.40 -6.65 -10.81
CA ALA A 100 31.86 -5.88 -11.97
C ALA A 100 33.26 -5.25 -11.77
N SER A 101 33.64 -4.89 -10.55
CA SER A 101 35.00 -4.40 -10.27
C SER A 101 36.02 -5.54 -10.29
N ARG A 102 35.68 -6.71 -9.72
CA ARG A 102 36.55 -7.91 -9.75
C ARG A 102 36.84 -8.39 -11.16
N SER A 103 35.85 -8.41 -12.04
CA SER A 103 36.04 -8.84 -13.43
C SER A 103 36.96 -7.90 -14.23
N LYS A 104 36.91 -6.59 -13.99
CA LYS A 104 37.85 -5.62 -14.60
C LYS A 104 39.30 -5.79 -14.12
N SER A 105 39.50 -6.07 -12.84
CA SER A 105 40.84 -6.30 -12.28
C SER A 105 41.49 -7.58 -12.82
N GLN A 106 40.71 -8.61 -13.09
CA GLN A 106 41.21 -9.89 -13.63
C GLN A 106 41.62 -9.78 -15.11
N SER A 107 41.00 -8.90 -15.90
CA SER A 107 41.39 -8.64 -17.30
C SER A 107 42.69 -7.84 -17.45
N GLN A 108 43.12 -7.10 -16.41
CA GLN A 108 44.35 -6.29 -16.46
C GLN A 108 45.57 -7.02 -15.91
N ALA A 109 45.38 -8.02 -15.03
CA ALA A 109 46.46 -8.87 -14.53
C ALA A 109 46.93 -9.94 -15.53
N LYS A 110 46.18 -10.21 -16.61
CA LYS A 110 46.50 -11.27 -17.59
C LYS A 110 47.37 -10.82 -18.78
N CYS A 111 47.87 -9.57 -18.76
CA CYS A 111 48.74 -9.03 -19.83
C CYS A 111 50.23 -8.99 -19.45
N HIS A 112 50.60 -9.43 -18.24
CA HIS A 112 51.99 -9.58 -17.79
C HIS A 112 52.24 -11.02 -17.33
N GLU A 113 52.19 -11.98 -18.24
CA GLU A 113 52.95 -13.22 -18.09
C GLU A 113 53.54 -13.61 -19.45
N VAL A 114 54.82 -13.24 -19.59
CA VAL A 114 55.70 -13.68 -20.67
C VAL A 114 56.27 -15.04 -20.28
N LYS A 115 55.89 -16.07 -21.04
CA LYS A 115 56.63 -17.29 -21.44
C LYS A 115 57.64 -17.95 -20.47
N SER A 116 57.32 -19.18 -20.07
CA SER A 116 58.18 -20.39 -20.22
C SER A 116 57.27 -21.64 -20.20
N ARG A 117 57.02 -22.31 -21.34
CA ARG A 117 57.52 -23.66 -21.75
C ARG A 117 57.49 -24.71 -20.63
N ASP A 118 56.89 -25.89 -20.72
CA ASP A 118 56.56 -26.81 -21.83
C ASP A 118 55.30 -27.66 -21.51
N GLU A 119 54.53 -27.96 -22.58
CA GLU A 119 53.93 -29.26 -22.97
C GLU A 119 53.37 -30.27 -21.93
N GLN A 120 52.03 -30.42 -21.87
CA GLN A 120 51.28 -31.65 -22.25
C GLN A 120 49.78 -31.59 -21.87
N LEU A 121 48.92 -31.93 -22.84
CA LEU A 121 47.47 -32.25 -22.77
C LEU A 121 47.34 -33.78 -23.07
N PRO A 122 46.19 -34.51 -22.99
CA PRO A 122 44.80 -34.22 -22.53
C PRO A 122 44.23 -35.28 -21.54
N THR A 123 43.07 -35.09 -20.90
CA THR A 123 41.75 -35.74 -21.23
C THR A 123 40.71 -35.21 -20.20
N GLU A 124 39.68 -34.44 -20.59
CA GLU A 124 38.24 -34.83 -20.75
C GLU A 124 37.61 -35.46 -19.47
N THR A 125 36.53 -35.00 -18.83
CA THR A 125 35.19 -34.50 -19.22
C THR A 125 34.56 -33.80 -17.99
N ALA A 126 34.04 -32.57 -18.07
CA ALA A 126 32.66 -32.18 -18.39
C ALA A 126 31.59 -32.64 -17.36
N ASP A 127 31.22 -31.75 -16.42
CA ASP A 127 29.81 -31.60 -16.03
C ASP A 127 29.53 -30.18 -15.52
N ALA A 128 29.07 -29.32 -16.42
CA ALA A 128 28.47 -28.03 -16.10
C ALA A 128 27.38 -27.77 -17.13
N VAL A 129 26.15 -28.13 -16.75
CA VAL A 129 24.91 -27.91 -17.49
C VAL A 129 24.75 -26.43 -17.87
N PRO A 130 24.71 -26.08 -19.17
CA PRO A 130 24.39 -24.73 -19.63
C PRO A 130 22.94 -24.69 -20.14
N LEU A 131 22.05 -24.02 -19.41
CA LEU A 131 20.74 -23.64 -19.95
C LEU A 131 20.88 -22.32 -20.72
N LYS A 132 21.07 -22.48 -22.03
CA LYS A 132 20.97 -21.45 -23.05
C LYS A 132 19.53 -21.48 -23.59
N ILE A 133 18.75 -20.44 -23.32
CA ILE A 133 17.58 -20.11 -24.13
C ILE A 133 17.72 -18.64 -24.48
N GLU A 134 18.03 -18.40 -25.76
CA GLU A 134 18.03 -17.09 -26.38
C GLU A 134 16.84 -16.97 -27.35
N PRO A 135 16.49 -15.74 -27.76
CA PRO A 135 15.14 -15.31 -28.12
C PRO A 135 14.91 -15.19 -29.64
N ALA A 136 13.64 -14.89 -29.99
CA ALA A 136 13.05 -14.41 -31.27
C ALA A 136 11.92 -15.36 -31.70
N VAL A 137 10.73 -14.92 -32.15
CA VAL A 137 10.42 -13.85 -33.10
C VAL A 137 9.03 -13.24 -32.79
N ALA A 138 8.88 -11.97 -33.15
CA ALA A 138 7.71 -11.11 -33.03
C ALA A 138 6.52 -11.47 -33.96
N VAL A 139 5.49 -10.60 -33.90
CA VAL A 139 4.32 -10.41 -34.78
C VAL A 139 3.08 -11.21 -34.31
N ALA A 140 1.88 -10.65 -34.05
CA ALA A 140 1.25 -9.38 -34.38
C ALA A 140 0.18 -9.00 -33.34
N SER A 141 -0.18 -7.71 -33.38
CA SER A 141 -1.32 -7.01 -32.80
C SER A 141 -2.54 -7.84 -32.41
N ALA A 142 -2.92 -7.71 -31.14
CA ALA A 142 -4.31 -7.67 -30.73
C ALA A 142 -4.49 -6.42 -29.86
N THR A 143 -5.07 -5.39 -30.45
CA THR A 143 -5.61 -4.22 -29.77
C THR A 143 -6.71 -4.72 -28.84
N VAL A 144 -6.38 -4.98 -27.58
CA VAL A 144 -7.39 -5.11 -26.54
C VAL A 144 -7.62 -3.70 -26.02
N GLU A 145 -8.68 -3.10 -26.55
CA GLU A 145 -9.29 -1.91 -26.01
C GLU A 145 -9.46 -2.11 -24.50
N ILE A 146 -8.66 -1.40 -23.72
CA ILE A 146 -9.01 -1.09 -22.34
C ILE A 146 -10.19 -0.14 -22.45
N THR A 147 -11.37 -0.72 -22.64
CA THR A 147 -12.61 -0.05 -22.31
C THR A 147 -12.49 0.24 -20.82
N ASN A 148 -12.26 1.52 -20.52
CA ASN A 148 -12.59 2.10 -19.23
C ASN A 148 -14.00 1.63 -18.91
N GLY A 149 -14.12 0.58 -18.10
CA GLY A 149 -15.33 0.22 -17.41
C GLY A 149 -15.64 1.33 -16.43
N SER A 150 -16.09 2.47 -16.95
CA SER A 150 -16.94 3.38 -16.23
C SER A 150 -18.15 2.56 -15.83
N ASP A 151 -18.11 2.01 -14.63
CA ASP A 151 -19.30 1.58 -13.91
C ASP A 151 -20.09 2.86 -13.61
N SER A 152 -20.68 3.38 -14.68
CA SER A 152 -21.49 4.57 -14.78
C SER A 152 -22.86 4.19 -14.26
N ARG A 153 -22.89 3.78 -12.99
CA ARG A 153 -24.11 3.92 -12.21
C ARG A 153 -24.43 5.41 -12.25
N PRO A 154 -25.63 5.80 -12.73
CA PRO A 154 -26.02 7.20 -12.69
C PRO A 154 -25.98 7.64 -11.22
N GLY A 155 -24.97 8.43 -10.86
CA GLY A 155 -24.91 9.07 -9.56
C GLY A 155 -26.19 9.87 -9.34
N PHE A 156 -26.64 9.97 -8.10
CA PHE A 156 -27.80 10.78 -7.76
C PHE A 156 -27.42 12.24 -7.97
N LYS A 157 -28.15 12.98 -8.81
CA LYS A 157 -27.86 14.40 -9.08
C LYS A 157 -28.88 15.29 -8.40
N CYS A 158 -28.40 16.40 -7.83
CA CYS A 158 -29.31 17.44 -7.35
C CYS A 158 -29.93 18.16 -8.54
N GLY A 159 -31.26 18.23 -8.60
CA GLY A 159 -31.98 18.90 -9.69
C GLY A 159 -31.86 20.43 -9.70
N ILE A 160 -31.28 21.03 -8.65
CA ILE A 160 -31.13 22.50 -8.52
C ILE A 160 -29.74 22.96 -8.94
N CYS A 161 -28.68 22.33 -8.40
CA CYS A 161 -27.30 22.73 -8.69
C CYS A 161 -26.50 21.72 -9.53
N ASN A 162 -27.12 20.61 -9.98
CA ASN A 162 -26.48 19.54 -10.77
C ASN A 162 -25.28 18.83 -10.12
N GLU A 163 -25.04 19.02 -8.82
CA GLU A 163 -24.04 18.27 -8.06
C GLU A 163 -24.37 16.77 -8.04
N SER A 164 -23.33 15.92 -8.10
CA SER A 164 -23.48 14.46 -8.18
C SER A 164 -23.06 13.78 -6.87
N PHE A 165 -23.85 12.80 -6.44
CA PHE A 165 -23.71 12.11 -5.16
C PHE A 165 -23.71 10.59 -5.36
N HIS A 166 -22.90 9.89 -4.56
CA HIS A 166 -22.80 8.43 -4.61
C HIS A 166 -24.02 7.70 -4.02
N THR A 167 -24.85 8.36 -3.21
CA THR A 167 -26.05 7.76 -2.60
C THR A 167 -27.23 8.72 -2.60
N GLU A 168 -28.45 8.17 -2.64
CA GLU A 168 -29.70 8.95 -2.57
C GLU A 168 -29.79 9.75 -1.26
N LYS A 169 -29.31 9.19 -0.15
CA LYS A 169 -29.29 9.84 1.16
C LYS A 169 -28.43 11.11 1.15
N ALA A 170 -27.26 11.07 0.53
CA ALA A 170 -26.40 12.24 0.40
C ALA A 170 -27.04 13.33 -0.46
N CYS A 171 -27.69 12.95 -1.57
CA CYS A 171 -28.44 13.89 -2.42
C CYS A 171 -29.63 14.53 -1.67
N LYS A 172 -30.38 13.75 -0.88
CA LYS A 172 -31.49 14.26 -0.04
C LYS A 172 -31.01 15.17 1.09
N PHE A 173 -29.87 14.85 1.70
CA PHE A 173 -29.26 15.70 2.71
C PHE A 173 -28.83 17.03 2.10
N HIS A 174 -28.09 17.01 0.99
CA HIS A 174 -27.72 18.21 0.24
C HIS A 174 -28.95 19.07 -0.12
N PHE A 175 -30.03 18.46 -0.64
CA PHE A 175 -31.27 19.20 -0.93
C PHE A 175 -31.84 19.92 0.30
N LYS A 176 -31.89 19.23 1.45
CA LYS A 176 -32.41 19.78 2.71
C LYS A 176 -31.51 20.83 3.37
N PHE A 177 -30.25 20.94 3.02
CA PHE A 177 -29.31 21.86 3.67
C PHE A 177 -28.92 23.02 2.76
N SER A 178 -28.78 22.77 1.47
CA SER A 178 -28.32 23.77 0.50
C SER A 178 -29.46 24.49 -0.21
N HIS A 179 -30.65 23.87 -0.30
CA HIS A 179 -31.77 24.39 -1.10
C HIS A 179 -33.10 24.51 -0.35
N LYS A 180 -33.08 24.35 0.99
CA LYS A 180 -34.30 24.32 1.82
C LYS A 180 -35.00 25.69 1.99
N GLU A 181 -34.45 26.74 1.39
CA GLU A 181 -35.04 28.10 1.37
C GLU A 181 -35.54 28.56 -0.02
N GLN A 182 -35.81 27.62 -0.95
CA GLN A 182 -36.51 27.90 -2.22
C GLN A 182 -37.91 27.27 -2.27
#